data_AF-A0A1G3CPS3-F1
#
_entry.id   AF-A0A1G3CPS3-F1
#
_cell.length_a   1.000
_cell.length_b   1.000
_cell.length_c   1.000
_cell.angle_alpha   90.00
_cell.angle_beta   90.00
_cell.angle_gamma   90.00
#
_symmetry.space_group_name_H-M   'P 1'
#
loop_
_entity.id
_entity.type
_entity.pdbx_description
1 polymer ?
#
loop_
_entity_poly.entity_id
_entity_poly.type
_entity_poly.pdbx_seq_one_letter_code
_entity_poly.pdbx_strand_id
1 'polypeptide(L)'
;LKFWVFNTSLFIFILLILYGIGTGQTLDKEGKMDAQALWRYMTIENPYQNYPTWPGKEGFYESTMPPGNILKLYVNDIALETIVNKKSVFSDGALLIKENYTDDKKLFLITVMYKSKG
;
A
#
# COMPACT_ATOMS: atom_id res chain seq x y z
N LEU A 1 -28.36 34.84 21.76
CA LEU A 1 -27.12 35.12 20.99
C LEU A 1 -25.84 34.54 21.64
N LYS A 2 -25.91 33.45 22.43
CA LYS A 2 -24.72 32.87 23.10
C LYS A 2 -24.52 31.36 22.89
N PHE A 3 -25.38 30.71 22.09
CA PHE A 3 -25.29 29.28 21.82
C PHE A 3 -24.64 28.95 20.46
N TRP A 4 -24.52 29.93 19.56
CA TRP A 4 -24.00 29.72 18.20
C TRP A 4 -22.47 29.82 18.10
N VAL A 5 -21.83 30.56 19.01
CA VAL A 5 -20.37 30.78 19.01
C VAL A 5 -19.60 29.55 19.54
N PHE A 6 -20.23 28.71 20.36
CA PHE A 6 -19.58 27.49 20.88
C PHE A 6 -19.45 26.39 19.82
N ASN A 7 -20.36 26.35 18.84
CA ASN A 7 -20.41 25.27 17.85
C ASN A 7 -19.43 25.49 16.69
N THR A 8 -19.02 26.72 16.40
CA THR A 8 -18.07 27.04 15.33
C THR A 8 -16.62 26.80 15.74
N SER A 9 -16.29 26.92 17.04
CA SER A 9 -14.93 26.70 17.54
C SER A 9 -14.54 25.21 17.59
N LEU A 10 -15.51 24.30 17.82
CA LEU A 10 -15.29 22.86 17.85
C LEU A 10 -14.98 22.26 16.46
N PHE A 11 -15.54 22.84 15.39
CA PHE A 11 -15.32 22.39 14.01
C PHE A 11 -13.91 22.66 13.48
N ILE A 12 -13.27 23.75 13.93
CA ILE A 12 -11.91 24.12 13.51
C ILE A 12 -10.87 23.14 14.10
N PHE A 13 -11.12 22.63 15.31
CA PHE A 13 -10.25 21.63 15.93
C PHE A 13 -10.30 20.26 15.23
N ILE A 14 -11.46 19.85 14.71
CA ILE A 14 -11.60 18.59 13.96
C ILE A 14 -10.91 18.66 12.59
N LEU A 15 -10.89 19.83 11.95
CA LEU A 15 -10.19 20.03 10.67
C LEU A 15 -8.65 20.00 10.80
N LEU A 16 -8.10 20.32 11.98
CA LEU A 16 -6.66 20.26 12.22
C LEU A 16 -6.14 18.82 12.46
N ILE A 17 -6.98 17.90 12.91
CA ILE A 17 -6.60 16.49 13.12
C ILE A 17 -6.46 15.75 11.78
N LEU A 18 -7.14 16.21 10.72
CA LEU A 18 -7.07 15.62 9.38
C LEU A 18 -5.88 16.09 8.52
N TYR A 19 -5.23 17.20 8.87
CA TYR A 19 -4.02 17.66 8.17
C TYR A 19 -2.73 16.99 8.66
N GLY A 20 -2.81 16.19 9.72
CA GLY A 20 -1.67 15.53 10.36
C GLY A 20 -1.47 14.07 9.94
N ILE A 21 -1.89 13.66 8.75
CA ILE A 21 -1.44 12.37 8.21
C ILE A 21 0.03 12.56 7.81
N GLY A 22 0.89 12.15 8.74
CA GLY A 22 2.32 12.32 8.68
C GLY A 22 2.87 11.88 7.33
N THR A 23 3.72 12.73 6.78
CA THR A 23 4.81 12.28 5.92
C THR A 23 5.74 11.43 6.80
N GLY A 24 5.32 10.18 7.06
CA GLY A 24 6.18 9.16 7.61
C GLY A 24 7.38 9.07 6.67
N GLN A 25 8.53 9.52 7.14
CA GLN A 25 9.76 9.51 6.34
C GLN A 25 10.04 8.05 6.00
N THR A 26 9.74 7.66 4.76
CA THR A 26 9.94 6.31 4.23
C THR A 26 11.41 6.01 3.94
N LEU A 27 12.29 7.00 4.13
CA LEU A 27 13.72 6.91 3.88
C LEU A 27 14.49 6.83 5.19
N ASP A 28 15.46 5.92 5.24
CA ASP A 28 16.46 5.82 6.29
C ASP A 28 17.48 6.97 6.22
N LYS A 29 18.41 6.99 7.17
CA LYS A 29 19.45 8.03 7.29
C LYS A 29 20.38 8.13 6.08
N GLU A 30 20.41 7.11 5.21
CA GLU A 30 21.23 7.04 4.00
C GLU A 30 20.41 7.37 2.73
N GLY A 31 19.12 7.69 2.87
CA GLY A 31 18.22 7.92 1.75
C GLY A 31 17.75 6.63 1.06
N LYS A 32 17.99 5.46 1.66
CA LYS A 32 17.43 4.18 1.22
C LYS A 32 16.07 3.99 1.87
N MET A 33 15.21 3.19 1.28
CA MET A 33 13.89 2.98 1.86
C MET A 33 13.98 2.12 3.12
N ASP A 34 13.34 2.58 4.20
CA ASP A 34 13.19 1.85 5.45
C ASP A 34 12.05 0.82 5.31
N ALA A 35 12.41 -0.47 5.41
CA ALA A 35 11.47 -1.57 5.26
C ALA A 35 10.39 -1.59 6.36
N GLN A 36 10.72 -1.18 7.59
CA GLN A 36 9.77 -1.12 8.70
C GLN A 36 8.79 0.05 8.52
N ALA A 37 9.29 1.19 8.05
CA ALA A 37 8.45 2.33 7.69
C ALA A 37 7.51 1.97 6.54
N LEU A 38 8.02 1.34 5.47
CA LEU A 38 7.19 0.86 4.37
C LEU A 38 6.13 -0.14 4.85
N TRP A 39 6.53 -1.11 5.68
CA TRP A 39 5.62 -2.11 6.23
C TRP A 39 4.47 -1.45 7.00
N ARG A 40 4.80 -0.52 7.92
CA ARG A 40 3.80 0.25 8.66
C ARG A 40 2.88 1.04 7.73
N TYR A 41 3.45 1.72 6.74
CA TYR A 41 2.67 2.48 5.77
C TYR A 41 1.67 1.57 5.05
N MET A 42 2.12 0.46 4.45
CA MET A 42 1.26 -0.40 3.65
C MET A 42 0.29 -1.26 4.46
N THR A 43 0.48 -1.45 5.77
CA THR A 43 -0.39 -2.31 6.60
C THR A 43 -1.30 -1.53 7.53
N ILE A 44 -0.93 -0.30 7.91
CA ILE A 44 -1.68 0.50 8.90
C ILE A 44 -2.18 1.80 8.26
N GLU A 45 -1.30 2.59 7.65
CA GLU A 45 -1.63 3.95 7.21
C GLU A 45 -2.38 3.96 5.87
N ASN A 46 -1.97 3.10 4.95
CA ASN A 46 -2.58 2.87 3.65
C ASN A 46 -2.64 1.35 3.37
N PRO A 47 -3.64 0.64 3.95
CA PRO A 47 -3.73 -0.81 3.88
C PRO A 47 -3.77 -1.33 2.45
N TYR A 48 -2.78 -2.13 2.08
CA TYR A 48 -2.59 -2.61 0.72
C TYR A 48 -3.73 -3.49 0.19
N GLN A 49 -4.56 -4.04 1.07
CA GLN A 49 -5.74 -4.79 0.68
C GLN A 49 -6.77 -3.92 -0.07
N ASN A 50 -6.65 -2.59 0.02
CA ASN A 50 -7.43 -1.62 -0.74
C ASN A 50 -6.81 -1.26 -2.09
N TYR A 51 -5.58 -1.71 -2.37
CA TYR A 51 -4.94 -1.47 -3.64
C TYR A 51 -5.58 -2.30 -4.76
N PRO A 52 -5.51 -1.84 -6.02
CA PRO A 52 -5.94 -2.65 -7.14
C PRO A 52 -5.13 -3.94 -7.22
N THR A 53 -5.77 -5.00 -7.73
CA THR A 53 -5.08 -6.24 -8.08
C THR A 53 -4.39 -6.10 -9.42
N TRP A 54 -3.40 -6.96 -9.67
CA TRP A 54 -2.83 -7.07 -11.01
C TRP A 54 -3.92 -7.40 -12.05
N PRO A 55 -4.00 -6.70 -13.20
CA PRO A 55 -5.04 -6.94 -14.20
C PRO A 55 -5.09 -8.40 -14.68
N GLY A 56 -6.25 -9.05 -14.56
CA GLY A 56 -6.46 -10.45 -14.90
C GLY A 56 -6.01 -11.44 -13.81
N LYS A 57 -5.74 -10.96 -12.60
CA LYS A 57 -5.37 -11.75 -11.40
C LYS A 57 -6.21 -11.33 -10.18
N GLU A 58 -7.49 -11.12 -10.41
CA GLU A 58 -8.44 -10.71 -9.38
C GLU A 58 -8.68 -11.85 -8.39
N GLY A 59 -8.63 -11.53 -7.09
CA GLY A 59 -8.85 -12.51 -6.04
C GLY A 59 -7.76 -13.59 -5.96
N PHE A 60 -8.15 -14.78 -5.51
CA PHE A 60 -7.24 -15.92 -5.43
C PHE A 60 -6.99 -16.51 -6.81
N TYR A 61 -5.73 -16.71 -7.17
CA TYR A 61 -5.36 -17.39 -8.40
C TYR A 61 -4.25 -18.42 -8.19
N GLU A 62 -4.23 -19.43 -9.04
CA GLU A 62 -3.24 -20.50 -8.97
C GLU A 62 -1.88 -20.07 -9.54
N SER A 63 -0.81 -20.54 -8.92
CA SER A 63 0.56 -20.38 -9.36
C SER A 63 1.28 -21.72 -9.35
N THR A 64 2.11 -21.94 -10.36
CA THR A 64 3.01 -23.09 -10.43
C THR A 64 4.37 -22.80 -9.78
N MET A 65 4.57 -21.59 -9.24
CA MET A 65 5.85 -21.15 -8.71
C MET A 65 5.93 -21.31 -7.18
N PRO A 66 6.96 -21.98 -6.64
CA PRO A 66 7.19 -22.05 -5.20
C PRO A 66 7.21 -20.65 -4.54
N PRO A 67 6.82 -20.51 -3.26
CA PRO A 67 6.56 -21.59 -2.30
C PRO A 67 5.10 -22.01 -2.15
N GLY A 68 4.14 -21.47 -2.91
CA GLY A 68 2.72 -21.76 -2.69
C GLY A 68 1.90 -21.71 -3.97
N ASN A 69 0.87 -22.57 -4.01
CA ASN A 69 0.04 -22.78 -5.20
C ASN A 69 -1.07 -21.73 -5.35
N ILE A 70 -1.41 -21.01 -4.28
CA ILE A 70 -2.49 -20.03 -4.27
C ILE A 70 -1.93 -18.66 -3.91
N LEU A 71 -2.25 -17.65 -4.72
CA LEU A 71 -1.75 -16.30 -4.59
C LEU A 71 -2.85 -15.25 -4.58
N LYS A 72 -2.56 -14.09 -4.00
CA LYS A 72 -3.14 -12.81 -4.38
C LYS A 72 -2.02 -11.81 -4.70
N LEU A 73 -2.27 -10.92 -5.65
CA LEU A 73 -1.28 -9.94 -6.11
C LEU A 73 -1.90 -8.55 -6.17
N TYR A 74 -1.36 -7.66 -5.35
CA TYR A 74 -1.76 -6.27 -5.22
C TYR A 74 -0.70 -5.36 -5.79
N VAL A 75 -1.13 -4.25 -6.38
CA VAL A 75 -0.25 -3.23 -6.98
C VAL A 75 -0.76 -1.85 -6.60
N ASN A 76 0.12 -0.93 -6.19
CA ASN A 76 -0.32 0.46 -6.01
C ASN A 76 -0.62 1.13 -7.37
N ASP A 77 -1.25 2.30 -7.34
CA ASP A 77 -1.67 3.00 -8.57
C ASP A 77 -0.49 3.33 -9.50
N ILE A 78 0.69 3.61 -8.95
CA ILE A 78 1.93 3.86 -9.71
C ILE A 78 2.36 2.61 -10.51
N ALA A 79 2.33 1.44 -9.86
CA ALA A 79 2.61 0.17 -10.52
C ALA A 79 1.53 -0.16 -11.55
N LEU A 80 0.25 0.07 -11.22
CA LEU A 80 -0.86 -0.17 -12.13
C LEU A 80 -0.74 0.67 -13.41
N GLU A 81 -0.41 1.96 -13.29
CA GLU A 81 -0.20 2.84 -14.45
C GLU A 81 0.88 2.28 -15.39
N THR A 82 1.97 1.77 -14.82
CA THR A 82 3.05 1.14 -15.59
C THR A 82 2.54 -0.09 -16.36
N ILE A 83 1.79 -0.96 -15.67
CA ILE A 83 1.26 -2.21 -16.23
C ILE A 83 0.26 -1.93 -17.35
N VAL A 84 -0.72 -1.07 -17.10
CA VAL A 84 -1.78 -0.73 -18.06
C VAL A 84 -1.21 -0.07 -19.31
N ASN A 85 -0.23 0.82 -19.15
CA ASN A 85 0.44 1.48 -20.27
C ASN A 85 1.57 0.66 -20.88
N LYS A 86 1.79 -0.59 -20.43
CA LYS A 86 2.82 -1.51 -20.93
C LYS A 86 4.22 -0.89 -20.97
N LYS A 87 4.54 -0.04 -19.98
CA LYS A 87 5.88 0.53 -19.83
C LYS A 87 6.85 -0.60 -19.44
N SER A 88 8.05 -0.58 -20.00
CA SER A 88 9.06 -1.63 -19.75
C SER A 88 9.72 -1.55 -18.38
N VAL A 89 9.60 -0.40 -17.70
CA VAL A 89 10.23 -0.12 -16.41
C VAL A 89 9.17 0.47 -15.47
N PHE A 90 9.07 -0.09 -14.26
CA PHE A 90 8.26 0.47 -13.20
C PHE A 90 8.77 1.84 -12.76
N SER A 91 7.86 2.80 -12.62
CA SER A 91 8.15 4.11 -12.05
C SER A 91 8.63 4.00 -10.60
N ASP A 92 9.45 4.95 -10.16
CA ASP A 92 9.83 5.07 -8.75
C ASP A 92 8.59 5.17 -7.86
N GLY A 93 8.62 4.47 -6.72
CA GLY A 93 7.47 4.33 -5.83
C GLY A 93 6.49 3.23 -6.21
N ALA A 94 6.68 2.52 -7.34
CA ALA A 94 5.87 1.35 -7.66
C ALA A 94 6.01 0.26 -6.58
N LEU A 95 4.87 -0.28 -6.15
CA LEU A 95 4.78 -1.27 -5.08
C LEU A 95 3.97 -2.48 -5.55
N LEU A 96 4.56 -3.67 -5.43
CA LEU A 96 3.94 -4.96 -5.72
C LEU A 96 3.94 -5.79 -4.44
N ILE A 97 2.79 -6.36 -4.09
CA ILE A 97 2.62 -7.15 -2.86
C ILE A 97 1.98 -8.48 -3.24
N LYS A 98 2.73 -9.56 -3.00
CA LYS A 98 2.30 -10.93 -3.24
C LYS A 98 1.99 -11.59 -1.92
N GLU A 99 0.76 -12.05 -1.76
CA GLU A 99 0.35 -12.93 -0.68
C GLU A 99 0.36 -14.38 -1.18
N ASN A 100 0.96 -15.26 -0.39
CA ASN A 100 1.03 -16.69 -0.64
C ASN A 100 0.17 -17.42 0.40
N TYR A 101 -0.66 -18.33 -0.11
CA TYR A 101 -1.61 -19.09 0.68
C TYR A 101 -1.39 -20.59 0.53
N THR A 102 -1.66 -21.32 1.60
CA THR A 102 -1.76 -22.79 1.60
C THR A 102 -3.01 -23.24 0.83
N ASP A 103 -3.12 -24.54 0.55
CA ASP A 103 -4.27 -25.10 -0.17
C ASP A 103 -5.61 -24.91 0.58
N ASP A 104 -5.57 -24.82 1.93
CA ASP A 104 -6.72 -24.46 2.77
C ASP A 104 -6.91 -22.94 2.93
N LYS A 105 -6.29 -22.14 2.05
CA LYS A 105 -6.39 -20.67 1.96
C LYS A 105 -5.95 -19.92 3.22
N LYS A 106 -4.97 -20.45 3.96
CA LYS A 106 -4.32 -19.72 5.06
C LYS A 106 -3.13 -18.93 4.52
N LEU A 107 -3.08 -17.64 4.87
CA LEU A 107 -1.96 -16.78 4.53
C LEU A 107 -0.71 -17.26 5.27
N PHE A 108 0.40 -17.48 4.56
CA PHE A 108 1.65 -17.92 5.19
C PHE A 108 2.88 -17.09 4.81
N LEU A 109 2.83 -16.32 3.72
CA LEU A 109 3.93 -15.46 3.32
C LEU A 109 3.42 -14.21 2.60
N ILE A 110 4.02 -13.07 2.93
CA ILE A 110 3.85 -11.81 2.19
C ILE A 110 5.21 -11.42 1.62
N THR A 111 5.28 -11.24 0.31
CA THR A 111 6.47 -10.70 -0.39
C THR A 111 6.17 -9.30 -0.86
N VAL A 112 7.05 -8.35 -0.53
CA VAL A 112 6.90 -6.94 -0.89
C VAL A 112 8.05 -6.53 -1.80
N MET A 113 7.73 -5.92 -2.93
CA MET A 113 8.70 -5.36 -3.87
C MET A 113 8.39 -3.89 -4.09
N TYR A 114 9.37 -3.03 -3.86
CA TYR A 114 9.25 -1.60 -4.06
C TYR A 114 10.34 -1.11 -4.99
N LYS A 115 9.96 -0.28 -5.96
CA LYS A 115 10.90 0.39 -6.85
C LYS A 115 11.40 1.67 -6.21
N SER A 116 12.62 1.64 -5.67
CA SER A 116 13.32 2.84 -5.23
C SER A 116 14.16 3.41 -6.37
N LYS A 117 14.41 4.73 -6.30
CA LYS A 117 15.28 5.46 -7.22
C LYS A 117 16.72 4.96 -7.08
N GLY A 118 17.36 4.69 -8.21
CA GLY A 118 18.73 4.16 -8.32
C GLY A 118 19.07 3.80 -9.75
#